data_AF-A0A3S0E0V5-F1
#
_entry.id   AF-A0A3S0E0V5-F1
#
_cell.length_a   1.000
_cell.length_b   1.000
_cell.length_c   1.000
_cell.angle_alpha   90.00
_cell.angle_beta   90.00
_cell.angle_gamma   90.00
#
_symmetry.space_group_name_H-M   'P 1'
#
loop_
_entity.id
_entity.type
_entity.pdbx_description
1 polymer ?
#
loop_
_entity_poly.entity_id
_entity_poly.type
_entity_poly.pdbx_seq_one_letter_code
_entity_poly.pdbx_strand_id
1 'polypeptide(L)'
;TPLGALFGGIAALRRQSFKFGISRQNNLPVPVVVVGNISVGGTGKTPLTIHLARRLCQLGYHPGIISRGYGGSATEPTVVYPDSNPDQVGDEPVLIARHTALPVVVCRDRAAAGRALLKAHPECNLLLCDDGLQHYPLARDVEIAVVDGARGFGNGLLLPAGPLREPQSRLQHVDAIVLNGFGQPTLPQCPLFRMHLTGGECYRLSAPHETRPASDFIGH
;
A
#
# COMPACT_ATOMS: atom_id res chain seq x y z
N THR A 1 14.32 6.29 -21.50
CA THR A 1 15.76 6.62 -21.36
C THR A 1 16.54 5.36 -20.99
N PRO A 2 17.86 5.30 -21.22
CA PRO A 2 18.70 4.16 -20.85
C PRO A 2 18.57 3.76 -19.37
N LEU A 3 18.48 4.75 -18.47
CA LEU A 3 18.27 4.54 -17.03
C LEU A 3 16.91 3.94 -16.70
N GLY A 4 15.84 4.37 -17.37
CA GLY A 4 14.51 3.77 -17.21
C GLY A 4 14.44 2.33 -17.71
N ALA A 5 15.16 2.01 -18.79
CA ALA A 5 15.29 0.64 -19.30
C ALA A 5 16.06 -0.26 -18.32
N LEU A 6 17.15 0.24 -17.72
CA LEU A 6 17.89 -0.46 -16.68
C LEU A 6 17.04 -0.72 -15.43
N PHE A 7 16.34 0.31 -14.94
CA PHE A 7 15.43 0.17 -13.81
C PHE A 7 14.30 -0.83 -14.10
N GLY A 8 13.72 -0.77 -15.30
CA GLY A 8 12.74 -1.74 -15.78
C GLY A 8 13.29 -3.16 -15.86
N GLY A 9 14.53 -3.32 -16.32
CA GLY A 9 15.25 -4.59 -16.33
C GLY A 9 15.42 -5.17 -14.92
N ILE A 10 15.88 -4.37 -13.95
CA ILE A 10 16.04 -4.81 -12.56
C ILE A 10 14.69 -5.18 -11.93
N ALA A 11 13.66 -4.36 -12.14
CA ALA A 11 12.31 -4.64 -11.64
C ALA A 11 11.73 -5.92 -12.26
N ALA A 12 11.93 -6.11 -13.57
CA ALA A 12 11.49 -7.30 -14.28
C ALA A 12 12.26 -8.56 -13.82
N LEU A 13 13.59 -8.50 -13.70
CA LEU A 13 14.42 -9.60 -13.21
C LEU A 13 14.02 -10.01 -11.80
N ARG A 14 13.84 -9.04 -10.90
CA ARG A 14 13.37 -9.29 -9.54
C ARG A 14 12.00 -9.97 -9.56
N ARG A 15 11.03 -9.46 -10.34
CA ARG A 15 9.71 -10.10 -10.45
C ARG A 15 9.81 -11.54 -10.99
N GLN A 16 10.59 -11.75 -12.04
CA GLN A 16 10.75 -13.07 -12.65
C GLN A 16 11.44 -14.05 -11.70
N SER A 17 12.41 -13.61 -10.89
CA SER A 17 13.06 -14.50 -9.92
C SER A 17 12.08 -15.05 -8.88
N PHE A 18 11.10 -14.26 -8.44
CA PHE A 18 10.04 -14.77 -7.56
C PHE A 18 8.99 -15.58 -8.34
N LYS A 19 8.63 -15.18 -9.57
CA LYS A 19 7.65 -15.92 -10.39
C LYS A 19 8.12 -17.34 -10.74
N PHE A 20 9.40 -17.51 -11.05
CA PHE A 20 10.00 -18.81 -11.37
C PHE A 20 10.49 -19.58 -10.13
N GLY A 21 10.17 -19.12 -8.91
CA GLY A 21 10.56 -19.80 -7.67
C GLY A 21 12.06 -19.79 -7.38
N ILE A 22 12.85 -19.00 -8.12
CA ILE A 22 14.31 -18.83 -7.91
C ILE A 22 14.55 -18.13 -6.57
N SER A 23 13.66 -17.22 -6.17
CA SER A 23 13.70 -16.53 -4.88
C SER A 23 12.58 -17.03 -3.96
N ARG A 24 12.92 -17.35 -2.70
CA ARG A 24 11.94 -17.84 -1.72
C ARG A 24 10.93 -16.75 -1.36
N GLN A 25 9.65 -17.11 -1.41
CA GLN A 25 8.58 -16.32 -0.80
C GLN A 25 8.41 -16.74 0.66
N ASN A 26 8.20 -15.77 1.54
CA ASN A 26 7.93 -16.00 2.94
C ASN A 26 6.43 -16.11 3.15
N ASN A 27 5.96 -17.32 3.43
CA ASN A 27 4.57 -17.60 3.76
C ASN A 27 4.25 -17.19 5.20
N LEU A 28 3.01 -16.76 5.41
CA LEU A 28 2.42 -16.49 6.72
C LEU A 28 1.27 -17.47 6.95
N PRO A 29 0.90 -17.79 8.20
CA PRO A 29 -0.09 -18.81 8.51
C PRO A 29 -1.54 -18.36 8.26
N VAL A 30 -1.75 -17.13 7.78
CA VAL A 30 -3.06 -16.56 7.45
C VAL A 30 -3.00 -15.89 6.07
N PRO A 31 -4.14 -15.72 5.38
CA PRO A 31 -4.19 -15.04 4.09
C PRO A 31 -3.64 -13.60 4.14
N VAL A 32 -2.94 -13.20 3.09
CA VAL A 32 -2.32 -11.89 2.92
C VAL A 32 -2.90 -11.19 1.70
N VAL A 33 -3.57 -10.06 1.92
CA VAL A 33 -4.11 -9.17 0.89
C VAL A 33 -3.18 -7.96 0.76
N VAL A 34 -2.61 -7.76 -0.42
CA VAL A 34 -1.71 -6.63 -0.73
C VAL A 34 -2.48 -5.52 -1.42
N VAL A 35 -2.40 -4.30 -0.89
CA VAL A 35 -2.84 -3.08 -1.55
C VAL A 35 -1.60 -2.30 -1.97
N GLY A 36 -1.54 -1.86 -3.23
CA GLY A 36 -0.42 -1.05 -3.70
C GLY A 36 -0.70 -0.29 -4.98
N ASN A 37 0.31 0.39 -5.50
CA ASN A 37 0.24 1.06 -6.79
C ASN A 37 1.48 0.79 -7.63
N ILE A 38 1.41 1.11 -8.92
CA ILE A 38 2.56 0.98 -9.85
C ILE A 38 3.22 2.34 -10.16
N SER A 39 2.78 3.42 -9.52
CA SER A 39 3.26 4.79 -9.76
C SER A 39 3.78 5.44 -8.47
N VAL A 40 4.57 6.50 -8.57
CA VAL A 40 4.89 7.37 -7.43
C VAL A 40 3.76 8.37 -7.19
N GLY A 41 3.56 8.76 -5.93
CA GLY A 41 2.53 9.69 -5.50
C GLY A 41 1.34 9.04 -4.78
N GLY A 42 0.51 9.89 -4.19
CA GLY A 42 -0.68 9.49 -3.44
C GLY A 42 -1.80 9.01 -4.36
N THR A 43 -1.89 7.71 -4.61
CA THR A 43 -2.96 7.11 -5.44
C THR A 43 -4.23 6.76 -4.64
N GLY A 44 -4.24 6.98 -3.32
CA GLY A 44 -5.36 6.64 -2.44
C GLY A 44 -5.29 5.25 -1.82
N LYS A 45 -4.09 4.62 -1.76
CA LYS A 45 -3.88 3.31 -1.13
C LYS A 45 -4.34 3.30 0.33
N THR A 46 -3.85 4.24 1.14
CA THR A 46 -4.11 4.28 2.58
C THR A 46 -5.62 4.40 2.89
N PRO A 47 -6.40 5.31 2.25
CA PRO A 47 -7.86 5.29 2.36
C PRO A 47 -8.51 3.96 1.97
N LEU A 48 -8.05 3.31 0.89
CA LEU A 48 -8.57 2.01 0.48
C LEU A 48 -8.25 0.93 1.51
N THR A 49 -7.03 0.88 2.04
CA THR A 49 -6.62 -0.05 3.09
C THR A 49 -7.51 0.10 4.33
N ILE A 50 -7.78 1.33 4.77
CA ILE A 50 -8.68 1.62 5.90
C ILE A 50 -10.11 1.15 5.58
N HIS A 51 -10.61 1.43 4.38
CA HIS A 51 -11.94 1.00 3.96
C HIS A 51 -12.06 -0.53 3.97
N LEU A 52 -11.11 -1.23 3.35
CA LEU A 52 -11.07 -2.70 3.30
C LEU A 52 -11.01 -3.30 4.71
N ALA A 53 -10.14 -2.77 5.57
CA ALA A 53 -10.01 -3.23 6.94
C ALA A 53 -11.34 -3.14 7.70
N ARG A 54 -12.01 -1.98 7.64
CA ARG A 54 -13.32 -1.78 8.28
C ARG A 54 -14.40 -2.71 7.70
N ARG A 55 -14.44 -2.89 6.38
CA ARG A 55 -15.40 -3.80 5.73
C ARG A 55 -15.16 -5.25 6.10
N LEU A 56 -13.91 -5.68 6.20
CA LEU A 56 -13.55 -7.03 6.65
C LEU A 56 -13.98 -7.27 8.10
N CYS A 57 -13.80 -6.30 9.00
CA CYS A 57 -14.35 -6.37 10.35
C CYS A 57 -15.88 -6.53 10.36
N GLN A 58 -16.59 -5.76 9.53
CA GLN A 58 -18.06 -5.87 9.40
C GLN A 58 -18.52 -7.22 8.86
N LEU A 59 -17.64 -7.94 8.15
CA LEU A 59 -17.87 -9.30 7.66
C LEU A 59 -17.43 -10.38 8.66
N GLY A 60 -16.99 -10.00 9.86
CA GLY A 60 -16.59 -10.92 10.92
C GLY A 60 -15.13 -11.38 10.86
N TYR A 61 -14.29 -10.76 10.02
CA TYR A 61 -12.85 -11.01 10.03
C TYR A 61 -12.15 -10.20 11.12
N HIS A 62 -10.95 -10.64 11.49
CA HIS A 62 -10.05 -9.95 12.42
C HIS A 62 -8.75 -9.58 11.68
N PRO A 63 -8.77 -8.51 10.86
CA PRO A 63 -7.60 -8.13 10.07
C PRO A 63 -6.50 -7.51 10.93
N GLY A 64 -5.25 -7.93 10.69
CA GLY A 64 -4.05 -7.21 11.08
C GLY A 64 -3.48 -6.42 9.91
N ILE A 65 -2.84 -5.28 10.16
CA ILE A 65 -2.28 -4.43 9.09
C ILE A 65 -0.77 -4.38 9.21
N ILE A 66 -0.08 -4.61 8.09
CA ILE A 66 1.37 -4.49 7.99
C ILE A 66 1.74 -3.43 6.96
N SER A 67 2.76 -2.64 7.26
CA SER A 67 3.26 -1.59 6.35
C SER A 67 4.78 -1.48 6.43
N ARG A 68 5.36 -0.71 5.50
CA ARG A 68 6.79 -0.40 5.49
C ARG A 68 7.19 0.54 6.62
N GLY A 69 6.32 1.48 6.97
CA GLY A 69 6.68 2.68 7.73
C GLY A 69 7.51 3.66 6.88
N TYR A 70 7.01 4.05 5.69
CA TYR A 70 7.71 5.02 4.84
C TYR A 70 7.87 6.36 5.58
N GLY A 71 9.06 6.96 5.51
CA GLY A 71 9.42 8.16 6.28
C GLY A 71 9.85 7.89 7.73
N GLY A 72 9.52 6.71 8.28
CA GLY A 72 9.92 6.31 9.62
C GLY A 72 11.35 5.77 9.72
N SER A 73 11.90 5.82 10.93
CA SER A 73 13.25 5.34 11.28
C SER A 73 13.29 3.91 11.82
N ALA A 74 12.15 3.26 12.10
CA ALA A 74 12.10 1.90 12.62
C ALA A 74 12.76 0.87 11.68
N THR A 75 13.66 0.07 12.24
CA THR A 75 14.37 -1.01 11.53
C THR A 75 13.81 -2.39 11.83
N GLU A 76 13.34 -2.60 13.06
CA GLU A 76 12.71 -3.84 13.54
C GLU A 76 11.18 -3.78 13.41
N PRO A 77 10.48 -4.93 13.54
CA PRO A 77 9.03 -4.94 13.66
C PRO A 77 8.56 -4.10 14.85
N THR A 78 7.84 -3.01 14.55
CA THR A 78 7.37 -2.05 15.56
C THR A 78 5.86 -1.92 15.49
N VAL A 79 5.20 -2.09 16.63
CA VAL A 79 3.76 -1.86 16.77
C VAL A 79 3.47 -0.37 16.63
N VAL A 80 2.41 -0.04 15.90
CA VAL A 80 1.96 1.34 15.70
C VAL A 80 0.68 1.58 16.47
N TYR A 81 0.72 2.57 17.34
CA TYR A 81 -0.42 3.07 18.09
C TYR A 81 -0.93 4.38 17.48
N PRO A 82 -2.20 4.77 17.75
CA PRO A 82 -2.76 6.04 17.28
C PRO A 82 -1.94 7.28 17.63
N ASP A 83 -1.20 7.26 18.73
CA ASP A 83 -0.36 8.35 19.25
C ASP A 83 1.15 8.13 19.02
N SER A 84 1.53 7.10 18.25
CA SER A 84 2.93 6.84 17.93
C SER A 84 3.56 7.99 17.16
N ASN A 85 4.86 8.21 17.41
CA ASN A 85 5.63 9.25 16.72
C ASN A 85 5.79 8.90 15.22
N PRO A 86 5.26 9.71 14.29
CA PRO A 86 5.39 9.46 12.86
C PRO A 86 6.84 9.41 12.35
N ASP A 87 7.78 10.09 12.99
CA ASP A 87 9.21 10.03 12.63
C ASP A 87 9.82 8.64 12.88
N GLN A 88 9.18 7.83 13.72
CA GLN A 88 9.61 6.46 14.02
C GLN A 88 8.91 5.45 13.11
N VAL A 89 7.59 5.56 12.99
CA VAL A 89 6.77 4.51 12.36
C VAL A 89 6.18 4.89 11.00
N GLY A 90 6.33 6.15 10.58
CA GLY A 90 5.74 6.74 9.37
C GLY A 90 4.35 7.31 9.61
N ASP A 91 3.98 8.30 8.80
CA ASP A 91 2.68 9.00 8.86
C ASP A 91 1.49 8.09 8.51
N GLU A 92 1.61 7.34 7.41
CA GLU A 92 0.51 6.49 6.90
C GLU A 92 0.11 5.40 7.91
N PRO A 93 1.04 4.66 8.56
CA PRO A 93 0.68 3.69 9.59
C PRO A 93 -0.02 4.30 10.82
N VAL A 94 0.38 5.49 11.26
CA VAL A 94 -0.30 6.20 12.36
C VAL A 94 -1.72 6.57 11.96
N LEU A 95 -1.90 7.06 10.73
CA LEU A 95 -3.22 7.37 10.18
C LEU A 95 -4.09 6.13 10.11
N ILE A 96 -3.56 4.99 9.66
CA ILE A 96 -4.28 3.70 9.65
C ILE A 96 -4.69 3.31 11.07
N ALA A 97 -3.77 3.34 12.03
CA ALA A 97 -4.05 2.95 13.42
C ALA A 97 -5.17 3.81 14.02
N ARG A 98 -5.12 5.14 13.82
CA ARG A 98 -6.17 6.09 14.28
C ARG A 98 -7.55 5.77 13.71
N HIS A 99 -7.62 5.41 12.43
CA HIS A 99 -8.91 5.26 11.75
C HIS A 99 -9.49 3.84 11.86
N THR A 100 -8.67 2.83 12.13
CA THR A 100 -9.12 1.44 12.16
C THR A 100 -9.25 0.86 13.55
N ALA A 101 -8.47 1.34 14.53
CA ALA A 101 -8.30 0.71 15.85
C ALA A 101 -7.91 -0.78 15.77
N LEU A 102 -7.25 -1.18 14.68
CA LEU A 102 -6.76 -2.53 14.46
C LEU A 102 -5.27 -2.66 14.79
N PRO A 103 -4.76 -3.89 15.00
CA PRO A 103 -3.33 -4.13 15.10
C PRO A 103 -2.58 -3.66 13.86
N VAL A 104 -1.60 -2.77 14.04
CA VAL A 104 -0.73 -2.27 12.97
C VAL A 104 0.73 -2.51 13.34
N VAL A 105 1.51 -3.11 12.44
CA VAL A 105 2.96 -3.32 12.61
C VAL A 105 3.72 -2.83 11.39
N VAL A 106 4.79 -2.06 11.60
CA VAL A 106 5.70 -1.62 10.54
C VAL A 106 7.00 -2.39 10.57
N CYS A 107 7.51 -2.77 9.40
CA CYS A 107 8.87 -3.30 9.25
C CYS A 107 9.29 -3.27 7.78
N ARG A 108 10.60 -3.11 7.52
CA ARG A 108 11.17 -3.25 6.16
C ARG A 108 11.09 -4.67 5.60
N ASP A 109 11.04 -5.69 6.44
CA ASP A 109 10.63 -7.05 6.08
C ASP A 109 9.16 -7.23 6.47
N ARG A 110 8.28 -7.24 5.47
CA ARG A 110 6.83 -7.37 5.72
C ARG A 110 6.46 -8.74 6.28
N ALA A 111 7.23 -9.79 5.99
CA ALA A 111 6.99 -11.09 6.59
C ALA A 111 7.39 -11.10 8.07
N ALA A 112 8.45 -10.38 8.45
CA ALA A 112 8.78 -10.17 9.85
C ALA A 112 7.71 -9.35 10.59
N ALA A 113 7.17 -8.29 9.98
CA ALA A 113 6.02 -7.56 10.51
C ALA A 113 4.82 -8.49 10.74
N GLY A 114 4.46 -9.30 9.74
CA GLY A 114 3.34 -10.23 9.84
C GLY A 114 3.52 -11.29 10.93
N ARG A 115 4.72 -11.88 11.03
CA ARG A 115 5.03 -12.83 12.12
C ARG A 115 4.93 -12.18 13.50
N ALA A 116 5.47 -10.97 13.66
CA ALA A 116 5.39 -10.24 14.92
C ALA A 116 3.94 -9.89 15.29
N LEU A 117 3.15 -9.43 14.32
CA LEU A 117 1.74 -9.10 14.50
C LEU A 117 0.96 -10.33 14.95
N LEU A 118 1.04 -11.45 14.22
CA LEU A 118 0.28 -12.66 14.53
C LEU A 118 0.71 -13.32 15.85
N LYS A 119 1.96 -13.11 16.27
CA LYS A 119 2.42 -13.54 17.60
C LYS A 119 1.79 -12.72 18.71
N ALA A 120 1.66 -11.40 18.53
CA ALA A 120 1.07 -10.49 19.50
C ALA A 120 -0.47 -10.52 19.50
N HIS A 121 -1.07 -10.82 18.34
CA HIS A 121 -2.50 -10.85 18.07
C HIS A 121 -2.91 -12.16 17.38
N PRO A 122 -2.97 -13.28 18.13
CA PRO A 122 -3.33 -14.59 17.57
C PRO A 122 -4.77 -14.65 17.03
N GLU A 123 -5.63 -13.73 17.44
CA GLU A 123 -7.00 -13.57 16.93
C GLU A 123 -7.03 -13.11 15.47
N CYS A 124 -5.95 -12.49 14.97
CA CYS A 124 -5.90 -12.02 13.60
C CYS A 124 -5.92 -13.19 12.61
N ASN A 125 -6.91 -13.21 11.73
CA ASN A 125 -7.14 -14.30 10.76
C ASN A 125 -6.87 -13.89 9.31
N LEU A 126 -6.44 -12.65 9.07
CA LEU A 126 -6.09 -12.11 7.76
C LEU A 126 -5.11 -10.94 7.94
N LEU A 127 -4.20 -10.75 6.98
CA LEU A 127 -3.30 -9.61 6.94
C LEU A 127 -3.57 -8.70 5.73
N LEU A 128 -3.64 -7.40 5.97
CA LEU A 128 -3.61 -6.37 4.94
C LEU A 128 -2.22 -5.75 4.87
N CYS A 129 -1.58 -5.80 3.70
CA CYS A 129 -0.29 -5.16 3.46
C CYS A 129 -0.48 -3.86 2.69
N ASP A 130 -0.23 -2.73 3.33
CA ASP A 130 -0.25 -1.41 2.71
C ASP A 130 1.07 -1.13 1.96
N ASP A 131 0.97 -0.65 0.72
CA ASP A 131 2.08 -0.38 -0.22
C ASP A 131 2.98 -1.61 -0.49
N GLY A 132 2.36 -2.79 -0.64
CA GLY A 132 3.07 -4.07 -0.73
C GLY A 132 3.41 -4.57 -2.14
N LEU A 133 2.92 -3.94 -3.22
CA LEU A 133 3.00 -4.52 -4.58
C LEU A 133 4.43 -4.87 -5.00
N GLN A 134 5.41 -4.02 -4.70
CA GLN A 134 6.83 -4.27 -5.03
C GLN A 134 7.55 -5.18 -4.01
N HIS A 135 6.91 -5.61 -2.92
CA HIS A 135 7.51 -6.45 -1.89
C HIS A 135 7.35 -7.95 -2.19
N TYR A 136 7.92 -8.40 -3.32
CA TYR A 136 7.87 -9.79 -3.79
C TYR A 136 8.30 -10.89 -2.80
N PRO A 137 9.19 -10.64 -1.80
CA PRO A 137 9.51 -11.64 -0.79
C PRO A 137 8.34 -12.04 0.14
N LEU A 138 7.29 -11.23 0.24
CA LEU A 138 6.08 -11.58 1.01
C LEU A 138 5.14 -12.37 0.09
N ALA A 139 4.83 -13.60 0.49
CA ALA A 139 3.78 -14.38 -0.15
C ALA A 139 2.44 -13.68 0.05
N ARG A 140 1.61 -13.69 -0.99
CA ARG A 140 0.37 -12.93 -1.09
C ARG A 140 -0.67 -13.78 -1.77
N ASP A 141 -1.89 -13.71 -1.26
CA ASP A 141 -3.03 -14.47 -1.76
C ASP A 141 -3.91 -13.62 -2.68
N VAL A 142 -3.94 -12.30 -2.44
CA VAL A 142 -4.69 -11.33 -3.25
C VAL A 142 -3.87 -10.05 -3.45
N GLU A 143 -3.86 -9.54 -4.67
CA GLU A 143 -3.29 -8.25 -5.05
C GLU A 143 -4.35 -7.27 -5.55
N ILE A 144 -4.38 -6.09 -4.94
CA ILE A 144 -5.23 -4.98 -5.34
C ILE A 144 -4.35 -3.81 -5.76
N ALA A 145 -4.42 -3.42 -7.03
CA ALA A 145 -3.71 -2.24 -7.53
C ALA A 145 -4.61 -1.01 -7.55
N VAL A 146 -4.11 0.09 -6.98
CA VAL A 146 -4.77 1.38 -7.00
C VAL A 146 -4.19 2.25 -8.11
N VAL A 147 -5.05 2.68 -9.02
CA VAL A 147 -4.72 3.59 -10.12
C VAL A 147 -5.39 4.93 -9.85
N ASP A 148 -4.61 6.01 -9.90
CA ASP A 148 -5.16 7.37 -9.88
C ASP A 148 -5.80 7.66 -11.25
N GLY A 149 -7.11 7.87 -11.28
CA GLY A 149 -7.84 8.12 -12.52
C GLY A 149 -7.57 9.49 -13.11
N ALA A 150 -7.30 10.51 -12.29
CA ALA A 150 -7.01 11.85 -12.79
C ALA A 150 -5.61 11.92 -13.42
N ARG A 151 -4.62 11.30 -12.77
CA ARG A 151 -3.22 11.28 -13.25
C ARG A 151 -2.94 10.16 -14.26
N GLY A 152 -3.72 9.08 -14.22
CA GLY A 152 -3.48 7.88 -15.01
C GLY A 152 -2.06 7.34 -14.81
N PHE A 153 -1.33 7.19 -15.91
CA PHE A 153 0.05 6.69 -15.93
C PHE A 153 1.10 7.79 -16.23
N GLY A 154 0.70 9.06 -16.19
CA GLY A 154 1.55 10.19 -16.59
C GLY A 154 2.06 10.03 -18.02
N ASN A 155 3.39 10.10 -18.20
CA ASN A 155 4.02 9.91 -19.51
C ASN A 155 4.26 8.43 -19.88
N GLY A 156 3.77 7.47 -19.08
CA GLY A 156 3.90 6.03 -19.34
C GLY A 156 5.32 5.48 -19.16
N LEU A 157 6.27 6.28 -18.69
CA LEU A 157 7.66 5.88 -18.51
C LEU A 157 7.95 5.47 -17.05
N LEU A 158 8.90 4.55 -16.91
CA LEU A 158 9.44 4.16 -15.61
C LEU A 158 10.32 5.26 -15.01
N LEU A 159 10.47 5.22 -13.69
CA LEU A 159 11.45 6.04 -12.97
C LEU A 159 12.87 5.84 -13.54
N PRO A 160 13.70 6.91 -13.58
CA PRO A 160 13.37 8.31 -13.25
C PRO A 160 12.71 9.09 -14.40
N ALA A 161 12.52 8.48 -15.58
CA ALA A 161 12.00 9.16 -16.76
C ALA A 161 10.49 9.43 -16.72
N GLY A 162 9.78 8.82 -15.79
CA GLY A 162 8.35 8.99 -15.57
C GLY A 162 7.93 8.49 -14.20
N PRO A 163 6.63 8.56 -13.87
CA PRO A 163 6.14 8.29 -12.53
C PRO A 163 6.03 6.80 -12.22
N LEU A 164 6.19 5.88 -13.19
CA LEU A 164 5.93 4.47 -12.97
C LEU A 164 7.08 3.78 -12.21
N ARG A 165 6.75 3.07 -11.13
CA ARG A 165 7.61 2.14 -10.41
C ARG A 165 7.70 0.78 -11.12
N GLU A 166 6.65 0.41 -11.84
CA GLU A 166 6.56 -0.83 -12.60
C GLU A 166 5.82 -0.58 -13.92
N PRO A 167 6.09 -1.38 -14.98
CA PRO A 167 5.42 -1.17 -16.26
C PRO A 167 3.92 -1.43 -16.11
N GLN A 168 3.10 -0.76 -16.94
CA GLN A 168 1.63 -0.92 -16.93
C GLN A 168 1.20 -2.38 -17.11
N SER A 169 1.97 -3.19 -17.83
CA SER A 169 1.73 -4.63 -17.99
C SER A 169 1.71 -5.39 -16.66
N ARG A 170 2.28 -4.85 -15.58
CA ARG A 170 2.19 -5.43 -14.23
C ARG A 170 0.74 -5.57 -13.73
N LEU A 171 -0.14 -4.68 -14.18
CA LEU A 171 -1.57 -4.72 -13.85
C LEU A 171 -2.28 -5.95 -14.44
N GLN A 172 -1.68 -6.67 -15.40
CA GLN A 172 -2.25 -7.93 -15.91
C GLN A 172 -2.10 -9.10 -14.93
N HIS A 173 -1.39 -8.89 -13.83
CA HIS A 173 -1.06 -9.93 -12.85
C HIS A 173 -1.62 -9.63 -11.45
N VAL A 174 -2.51 -8.65 -11.33
CA VAL A 174 -3.21 -8.36 -10.08
C VAL A 174 -4.62 -8.94 -10.13
N ASP A 175 -5.21 -9.22 -8.97
CA ASP A 175 -6.55 -9.81 -8.87
C ASP A 175 -7.65 -8.76 -9.04
N ALA A 176 -7.38 -7.51 -8.65
CA ALA A 176 -8.31 -6.41 -8.84
C ALA A 176 -7.60 -5.07 -9.04
N ILE A 177 -8.27 -4.18 -9.76
CA ILE A 177 -7.89 -2.77 -9.89
C ILE A 177 -8.94 -1.90 -9.22
N VAL A 178 -8.48 -0.96 -8.39
CA VAL A 178 -9.29 0.12 -7.85
C VAL A 178 -8.88 1.42 -8.52
N LEU A 179 -9.78 1.99 -9.29
CA LEU A 179 -9.60 3.29 -9.94
C LEU A 179 -10.11 4.40 -9.03
N ASN A 180 -9.19 5.28 -8.62
CA ASN A 180 -9.49 6.44 -7.79
C ASN A 180 -9.92 7.63 -8.65
N GLY A 181 -11.17 8.08 -8.52
CA GLY A 181 -11.69 9.23 -9.25
C GLY A 181 -12.29 8.90 -10.62
N PHE A 182 -12.49 9.94 -11.44
CA PHE A 182 -13.35 9.89 -12.63
C PHE A 182 -12.62 9.65 -13.96
N GLY A 183 -11.35 9.22 -13.91
CA GLY A 183 -10.57 8.90 -15.09
C GLY A 183 -11.06 7.68 -15.88
N GLN A 184 -10.53 7.55 -17.09
CA GLN A 184 -10.68 6.37 -17.95
C GLN A 184 -9.33 5.95 -18.56
N PRO A 185 -8.32 5.61 -17.75
CA PRO A 185 -7.08 5.08 -18.28
C PRO A 185 -7.33 3.72 -18.96
N THR A 186 -6.49 3.37 -19.93
CA THR A 186 -6.50 2.02 -20.51
C THR A 186 -6.06 1.02 -19.44
N LEU A 187 -6.93 0.07 -19.09
CA LEU A 187 -6.67 -0.93 -18.06
C LEU A 187 -6.82 -2.35 -18.64
N PRO A 188 -6.13 -3.35 -18.08
CA PRO A 188 -6.33 -4.74 -18.47
C PRO A 188 -7.71 -5.24 -18.05
N GLN A 189 -8.11 -6.38 -18.63
CA GLN A 189 -9.35 -7.06 -18.25
C GLN A 189 -9.14 -7.83 -16.94
N CYS A 190 -9.52 -7.21 -15.83
CA CYS A 190 -9.62 -7.82 -14.51
C CYS A 190 -10.77 -7.14 -13.74
N PRO A 191 -11.21 -7.66 -12.59
CA PRO A 191 -12.15 -6.96 -11.71
C PRO A 191 -11.72 -5.50 -11.49
N LEU A 192 -12.62 -4.58 -11.86
CA LEU A 192 -12.41 -3.14 -11.78
C LEU A 192 -13.45 -2.53 -10.86
N PHE A 193 -12.97 -1.88 -9.80
CA PHE A 193 -13.77 -1.11 -8.87
C PHE A 193 -13.42 0.37 -9.00
N ARG A 194 -14.40 1.24 -8.70
CA ARG A 194 -14.18 2.68 -8.64
C ARG A 194 -14.31 3.13 -7.20
N MET A 195 -13.40 3.98 -6.77
CA MET A 195 -13.51 4.69 -5.50
C MET A 195 -13.44 6.19 -5.74
N HIS A 196 -14.08 6.94 -4.85
CA HIS A 196 -13.99 8.39 -4.83
C HIS A 196 -13.62 8.82 -3.41
N LEU A 197 -12.55 9.60 -3.27
CA LEU A 197 -12.16 10.17 -1.99
C LEU A 197 -12.93 11.48 -1.78
N THR A 198 -13.80 11.49 -0.79
CA THR A 198 -14.43 12.71 -0.30
C THR A 198 -13.51 13.32 0.75
N GLY A 199 -12.85 14.44 0.42
CA GLY A 199 -12.00 15.16 1.34
C GLY A 199 -12.79 15.73 2.53
N GLY A 200 -12.30 15.47 3.74
CA GLY A 200 -12.72 16.18 4.96
C GLY A 200 -11.76 17.32 5.29
N GLU A 201 -11.73 17.74 6.56
CA GLU A 201 -10.71 18.68 7.03
C GLU A 201 -9.32 18.01 7.07
N CYS A 202 -8.30 18.69 6.57
CA CYS A 202 -6.91 18.25 6.74
C CYS A 202 -6.46 18.66 8.15
N TYR A 203 -5.72 17.80 8.83
CA TYR A 203 -5.13 18.12 10.12
C TYR A 203 -3.69 17.62 10.21
N ARG A 204 -2.87 18.30 11.00
CA ARG A 204 -1.48 17.88 11.21
C ARG A 204 -1.46 16.64 12.10
N LEU A 205 -0.79 15.56 11.66
CA LEU A 205 -0.74 14.31 12.41
C LEU A 205 -0.10 14.47 13.81
N SER A 206 0.91 15.35 13.94
CA SER A 206 1.56 15.69 15.21
C SER A 206 0.80 16.72 16.07
N ALA A 207 -0.17 17.43 15.50
CA ALA A 207 -1.01 18.40 16.21
C ALA A 207 -2.46 18.31 15.68
N PRO A 208 -3.25 17.30 16.09
CA PRO A 208 -4.57 17.02 15.50
C PRO A 208 -5.61 18.13 15.67
N HIS A 209 -5.37 19.07 16.59
CA HIS A 209 -6.20 20.25 16.80
C HIS A 209 -5.92 21.37 15.78
N GLU A 210 -4.82 21.29 15.04
CA GLU A 210 -4.54 22.19 13.92
C GLU A 210 -5.21 21.63 12.65
N THR A 211 -6.44 22.08 12.36
CA THR A 211 -7.14 21.75 11.12
C THR A 211 -7.06 22.90 10.10
N ARG A 212 -7.01 22.53 8.83
CA ARG A 212 -7.15 23.42 7.68
C ARG A 212 -7.99 22.70 6.62
N PRO A 213 -8.92 23.37 5.93
CA PRO A 213 -9.62 22.75 4.82
C PRO A 213 -8.63 22.35 3.72
N ALA A 214 -8.91 21.25 3.01
CA ALA A 214 -8.03 20.75 1.95
C ALA A 214 -7.78 21.77 0.82
N SER A 215 -8.70 22.73 0.64
CA SER A 215 -8.56 23.87 -0.26
C SER A 215 -7.33 24.74 0.01
N ASP A 216 -6.91 24.83 1.28
CA ASP A 216 -5.78 25.69 1.70
C ASP A 216 -4.42 25.14 1.26
N PHE A 217 -4.38 23.91 0.74
CA PHE A 217 -3.18 23.25 0.25
C PHE A 217 -3.10 23.19 -1.29
N ILE A 218 -4.05 23.81 -2.00
CA ILE A 218 -4.03 23.91 -3.46
C ILE A 218 -3.17 25.12 -3.88
N GLY A 219 -1.86 24.89 -4.04
CA GLY A 219 -0.96 25.71 -4.87
C GLY A 219 -0.38 27.00 -4.25
N HIS A 220 0.89 26.93 -3.86
CA HIS A 220 1.89 27.97 -4.10
C HIS A 220 3.03 27.36 -4.91
#